data_AF-G4TVF5-F1
#
_entry.id   AF-G4TVF5-F1
#
_cell.length_a   1.000
_cell.length_b   1.000
_cell.length_c   1.000
_cell.angle_alpha   90.00
_cell.angle_beta   90.00
_cell.angle_gamma   90.00
#
_symmetry.space_group_name_H-M   'P 1'
#
loop_
_entity.id
_entity.type
_entity.pdbx_description
1 polymer ?
#
loop_
_entity_poly.entity_id
_entity_poly.type
_entity_poly.pdbx_seq_one_letter_code
_entity_poly.pdbx_strand_id
1 'polypeptide(L)'
;MTSTSITLAASSSGRVSGKNWKTRKTATVRSNLPTGVKTKSWQERKRKDTQMAAVKALQKELKDEKLAEIQRRKEITKERKERAEERKRLEEMKAKMSAKKLARMRRRQGRTKKING
;
A
#
# COMPACT_ATOMS: atom_id res chain seq x y z
N MET A 1 52.10 -24.86 23.95
CA MET A 1 51.73 -25.93 23.00
C MET A 1 50.34 -25.62 22.47
N THR A 2 50.24 -24.88 21.37
CA THR A 2 48.97 -24.42 20.76
C THR A 2 48.38 -25.53 19.90
N SER A 3 47.28 -26.14 20.34
CA SER A 3 46.58 -27.19 19.60
C SER A 3 45.75 -26.59 18.46
N THR A 4 46.27 -26.69 17.24
CA THR A 4 45.53 -26.31 16.02
C THR A 4 44.56 -27.43 15.68
N SER A 5 43.26 -27.23 15.94
CA SER A 5 42.22 -28.18 15.54
C SER A 5 42.00 -28.13 14.03
N ILE A 6 42.38 -29.20 13.34
CA ILE A 6 42.12 -29.37 11.89
C ILE A 6 40.62 -29.59 11.71
N THR A 7 39.94 -28.66 11.03
CA THR A 7 38.52 -28.79 10.70
C THR A 7 38.37 -29.77 9.53
N LEU A 8 37.80 -30.95 9.80
CA LEU A 8 37.57 -31.98 8.78
C LEU A 8 36.43 -31.52 7.85
N ALA A 9 36.70 -31.46 6.53
CA ALA A 9 35.68 -31.18 5.53
C ALA A 9 34.58 -32.27 5.53
N ALA A 10 33.34 -31.90 5.19
CA ALA A 10 32.18 -32.79 5.20
C ALA A 10 32.25 -33.88 4.12
N SER A 11 33.07 -34.91 4.34
CA SER A 11 33.01 -36.20 3.63
C SER A 11 31.78 -37.00 4.09
N SER A 12 31.41 -38.09 3.37
CA SER A 12 30.26 -38.93 3.75
C SER A 12 30.38 -39.55 5.17
N SER A 13 31.60 -39.54 5.73
CA SER A 13 31.95 -39.94 7.09
C SER A 13 31.67 -38.87 8.17
N GLY A 14 31.25 -37.65 7.81
CA GLY A 14 31.06 -36.53 8.74
C GLY A 14 29.66 -36.37 9.34
N ARG A 15 28.72 -37.30 9.11
CA ARG A 15 27.43 -37.33 9.83
C ARG A 15 27.50 -38.37 10.93
N VAL A 16 27.11 -38.00 12.16
CA VAL A 16 27.08 -38.91 13.34
C VAL A 16 26.27 -40.19 13.07
N SER A 17 25.34 -40.18 12.11
CA SER A 17 24.55 -41.33 11.65
C SER A 17 24.81 -41.75 10.18
N GLY A 18 25.84 -41.22 9.53
CA GLY A 18 26.16 -41.47 8.14
C GLY A 18 26.94 -42.77 7.95
N LYS A 19 26.28 -43.81 7.46
CA LYS A 19 26.94 -45.05 7.04
C LYS A 19 27.90 -44.74 5.87
N ASN A 20 29.20 -44.72 6.16
CA ASN A 20 30.28 -44.40 5.22
C ASN A 20 30.29 -45.27 3.95
N TRP A 21 29.79 -46.51 4.04
CA TRP A 21 29.65 -47.44 2.92
C TRP A 21 28.48 -47.11 1.97
N LYS A 22 27.62 -46.14 2.31
CA LYS A 22 26.53 -45.71 1.43
C LYS A 22 26.97 -44.56 0.53
N THR A 23 26.83 -44.73 -0.77
CA THR A 23 27.10 -43.68 -1.76
C THR A 23 26.07 -42.54 -1.64
N ARG A 24 26.51 -41.30 -1.87
CA ARG A 24 25.63 -40.13 -1.82
C ARG A 24 24.67 -40.20 -3.01
N LYS A 25 23.37 -40.31 -2.73
CA LYS A 25 22.34 -40.27 -3.77
C LYS A 25 22.32 -38.88 -4.40
N THR A 26 22.75 -38.78 -5.65
CA THR A 26 22.58 -37.58 -6.49
C THR A 26 21.53 -37.87 -7.55
N ALA A 27 20.92 -36.84 -8.14
CA ALA A 27 20.00 -37.03 -9.25
C ALA A 27 20.76 -37.64 -10.44
N THR A 28 20.32 -38.80 -10.92
CA THR A 28 20.91 -39.45 -12.10
C THR A 28 20.53 -38.64 -13.35
N VAL A 29 21.50 -37.96 -13.95
CA VAL A 29 21.32 -37.26 -15.22
C VAL A 29 21.36 -38.30 -16.34
N ARG A 30 20.20 -38.58 -16.95
CA ARG A 30 20.13 -39.44 -18.15
C ARG A 30 20.22 -38.56 -19.39
N SER A 31 21.08 -38.94 -20.35
CA SER A 31 21.21 -38.22 -21.63
C SER A 31 19.96 -38.37 -22.51
N ASN A 32 19.37 -39.56 -22.52
CA ASN A 32 18.15 -39.87 -23.26
C ASN A 32 16.97 -39.99 -22.29
N LEU A 33 16.22 -38.91 -22.10
CA LEU A 33 14.90 -38.97 -21.47
C LEU A 33 13.81 -39.26 -22.51
N PRO A 34 12.79 -40.05 -22.18
CA PRO A 34 11.61 -40.19 -23.03
C PRO A 34 10.92 -38.84 -23.21
N THR A 35 10.31 -38.62 -24.38
CA THR A 35 9.71 -37.34 -24.80
C THR A 35 8.68 -36.78 -23.81
N GLY A 36 7.94 -37.63 -23.11
CA GLY A 36 6.98 -37.21 -22.07
C GLY A 36 7.62 -36.66 -20.78
N VAL A 37 8.91 -36.93 -20.56
CA VAL A 37 9.68 -36.47 -19.38
C VAL A 37 10.64 -35.32 -19.76
N LYS A 38 10.81 -35.05 -21.07
CA LYS A 38 11.54 -33.86 -21.54
C LYS A 38 10.79 -32.58 -21.12
N THR A 39 11.53 -31.49 -20.94
CA THR A 39 11.13 -30.19 -20.36
C THR A 39 10.04 -29.38 -21.11
N LYS A 40 9.18 -30.04 -21.89
CA LYS A 40 7.99 -29.47 -22.52
C LYS A 40 7.12 -28.71 -21.49
N SER A 41 7.07 -29.23 -20.26
CA SER A 41 6.34 -28.60 -19.15
C SER A 41 6.96 -27.29 -18.63
N TRP A 42 8.28 -27.07 -18.77
CA TRP A 42 8.90 -25.83 -18.27
C TRP A 42 8.61 -24.64 -19.18
N GLN A 43 8.77 -24.82 -20.50
CA GLN A 43 8.46 -23.78 -21.48
C GLN A 43 6.98 -23.41 -21.43
N GLU A 44 6.09 -24.40 -21.32
CA GLU A 44 4.65 -24.17 -21.15
C GLU A 44 4.31 -23.47 -19.83
N ARG A 45 4.95 -23.84 -18.71
CA ARG A 45 4.81 -23.11 -17.44
C ARG A 45 5.27 -21.67 -17.58
N LYS A 46 6.45 -21.44 -18.17
CA LYS A 46 6.95 -20.08 -18.39
C LYS A 46 6.03 -19.25 -19.26
N ARG A 47 5.45 -19.84 -20.32
CA ARG A 47 4.45 -19.16 -21.16
C ARG A 47 3.18 -18.81 -20.38
N LYS A 48 2.70 -19.71 -19.51
CA LYS A 48 1.54 -19.43 -18.64
C LYS A 48 1.86 -18.34 -17.62
N ASP A 49 3.05 -18.37 -17.02
CA ASP A 49 3.49 -17.38 -16.04
C ASP A 49 3.58 -15.98 -16.67
N THR A 50 4.13 -15.86 -17.89
CA THR A 50 4.21 -14.58 -18.58
C THR A 50 2.83 -14.04 -18.95
N GLN A 51 1.93 -14.90 -19.44
CA GLN A 51 0.53 -14.52 -19.71
C GLN A 51 -0.18 -14.04 -18.43
N MET A 52 -0.06 -14.78 -17.33
CA MET A 52 -0.65 -14.40 -16.05
C MET A 52 -0.06 -13.12 -15.48
N ALA A 53 1.24 -12.88 -15.66
CA ALA A 53 1.89 -11.64 -15.26
C ALA A 53 1.34 -10.44 -16.05
N ALA A 54 1.18 -10.59 -17.38
CA ALA A 54 0.59 -9.55 -18.22
C ALA A 54 -0.85 -9.22 -17.82
N VAL A 55 -1.68 -10.24 -17.57
CA VAL A 55 -3.07 -10.04 -17.10
C VAL A 55 -3.11 -9.33 -15.75
N LYS A 56 -2.24 -9.71 -14.81
CA LYS A 56 -2.17 -9.07 -13.49
C LYS A 56 -1.70 -7.61 -13.56
N ALA A 57 -0.76 -7.30 -14.45
CA ALA A 57 -0.32 -5.93 -14.69
C ALA A 57 -1.50 -5.06 -15.18
N LEU A 58 -2.22 -5.52 -16.21
CA LEU A 58 -3.39 -4.83 -16.73
C LEU A 58 -4.50 -4.71 -15.68
N GLN A 59 -4.75 -5.75 -14.89
CA GLN A 59 -5.72 -5.70 -13.79
C GLN A 59 -5.33 -4.65 -12.74
N LYS A 60 -4.04 -4.51 -12.44
CA LYS A 60 -3.53 -3.53 -11.48
C LYS A 60 -3.72 -2.11 -12.03
N GLU A 61 -3.32 -1.87 -13.26
CA GLU A 61 -3.50 -0.57 -13.93
C GLU A 61 -4.97 -0.11 -13.89
N LEU A 62 -5.91 -0.97 -14.28
CA LEU A 62 -7.35 -0.66 -14.24
C LEU A 62 -7.87 -0.37 -12.82
N LYS A 63 -7.35 -1.07 -11.81
CA LYS A 63 -7.74 -0.82 -10.41
C LYS A 63 -7.18 0.51 -9.91
N ASP A 64 -5.93 0.79 -10.21
CA ASP A 64 -5.23 2.00 -9.79
C ASP A 64 -5.89 3.24 -10.44
N GLU A 65 -6.22 3.19 -11.73
CA GLU A 65 -6.98 4.24 -12.43
C GLU A 65 -8.35 4.49 -11.80
N LYS A 66 -9.10 3.41 -11.52
CA LYS A 66 -10.42 3.52 -10.89
C LYS A 66 -10.33 4.13 -9.48
N LEU A 67 -9.34 3.74 -8.69
CA LEU A 67 -9.12 4.28 -7.35
C LEU A 67 -8.70 5.75 -7.39
N ALA A 68 -7.83 6.12 -8.33
CA ALA A 68 -7.40 7.50 -8.52
C ALA A 68 -8.58 8.42 -8.85
N GLU A 69 -9.49 8.01 -9.75
CA GLU A 69 -10.67 8.81 -10.08
C GLU A 69 -11.64 8.94 -8.90
N ILE A 70 -11.83 7.87 -8.11
CA ILE A 70 -12.64 7.93 -6.88
C ILE A 70 -12.02 8.89 -5.86
N GLN A 71 -10.70 8.83 -5.67
CA GLN A 71 -9.98 9.71 -4.75
C GLN A 71 -10.09 11.17 -5.20
N ARG A 72 -9.87 11.45 -6.49
CA ARG A 72 -10.04 12.79 -7.07
C ARG A 72 -11.43 13.36 -6.79
N ARG A 73 -12.49 12.58 -6.98
CA ARG A 73 -13.88 13.02 -6.70
C ARG A 73 -14.09 13.33 -5.22
N LYS A 74 -13.53 12.50 -4.33
CA LYS A 74 -13.59 12.72 -2.88
C LYS A 74 -12.86 13.99 -2.48
N GLU A 75 -11.66 14.22 -3.01
CA GLU A 75 -10.85 15.41 -2.75
C GLU A 75 -11.56 16.68 -3.21
N ILE A 76 -12.07 16.72 -4.44
CA ILE A 76 -12.84 17.86 -4.96
C ILE A 76 -14.06 18.14 -4.06
N THR A 77 -14.76 17.10 -3.63
CA THR A 77 -15.94 17.27 -2.76
C THR A 77 -15.55 17.79 -1.38
N LYS A 78 -14.44 17.30 -0.82
CA LYS A 78 -13.90 17.74 0.46
C LYS A 78 -13.47 19.21 0.39
N GLU A 79 -12.71 19.58 -0.63
CA GLU A 79 -12.27 20.96 -0.85
C GLU A 79 -13.45 21.93 -1.00
N ARG A 80 -14.50 21.52 -1.72
CA ARG A 80 -15.73 22.33 -1.84
C ARG A 80 -16.42 22.54 -0.50
N LYS A 81 -16.49 21.50 0.34
CA LYS A 81 -17.08 21.59 1.68
C LYS A 81 -16.25 22.49 2.58
N GLU A 82 -14.94 22.30 2.63
CA GLU A 82 -14.02 23.12 3.42
C GLU A 82 -14.11 24.59 3.03
N ARG A 83 -14.08 24.91 1.73
CA ARG A 83 -14.26 26.28 1.24
C ARG A 83 -15.60 26.89 1.64
N ALA A 84 -16.68 26.11 1.58
CA ALA A 84 -18.00 26.58 1.98
C ALA A 84 -18.10 26.82 3.50
N GLU A 85 -17.51 25.95 4.31
CA GLU A 85 -17.45 26.07 5.76
C GLU A 85 -16.60 27.28 6.19
N GLU A 86 -15.44 27.49 5.57
CA GLU A 86 -14.62 28.67 5.82
C GLU A 86 -15.35 29.96 5.46
N ARG A 87 -15.99 29.99 4.30
CA ARG A 87 -16.81 31.14 3.89
C ARG A 87 -17.92 31.42 4.89
N LYS A 88 -18.66 30.38 5.31
CA LYS A 88 -19.72 30.50 6.31
C LYS A 88 -19.19 31.02 7.65
N ARG A 89 -18.07 30.48 8.13
CA ARG A 89 -17.41 30.94 9.36
C ARG A 89 -17.02 32.42 9.29
N LEU A 90 -16.48 32.87 8.15
CA LEU A 90 -16.13 34.27 7.93
C LEU A 90 -17.38 35.17 7.87
N GLU A 91 -18.45 34.73 7.22
CA GLU A 91 -19.73 35.43 7.17
C GLU A 91 -20.37 35.56 8.56
N GLU A 92 -20.36 34.49 9.37
CA GLU A 92 -20.83 34.50 10.76
C GLU A 92 -20.00 35.45 11.63
N MET A 93 -18.67 35.47 11.46
CA MET A 93 -17.80 36.40 12.17
C MET A 93 -18.09 37.85 11.78
N LYS A 94 -18.26 38.14 10.48
CA LYS A 94 -18.66 39.47 9.98
C LYS A 94 -20.02 39.89 10.55
N ALA A 95 -21.01 38.99 10.53
CA ALA A 95 -22.33 39.23 11.09
C ALA A 95 -22.27 39.55 12.59
N LYS A 96 -21.46 38.79 13.36
CA LYS A 96 -21.23 39.05 14.79
C LYS A 96 -20.59 40.42 15.04
N MET A 97 -19.65 40.83 14.20
CA MET A 97 -19.02 42.16 14.31
C MET A 97 -20.00 43.29 13.95
N SER A 98 -20.80 43.10 12.90
CA SER A 98 -21.88 44.03 12.52
C SER A 98 -22.90 44.18 13.65
N ALA A 99 -23.35 43.06 14.24
CA ALA A 99 -24.27 43.07 15.37
C ALA A 99 -23.67 43.77 16.60
N LYS A 100 -22.39 43.56 16.91
CA LYS A 100 -21.68 44.28 17.97
C LYS A 100 -21.61 45.79 17.70
N LYS A 101 -21.38 46.20 16.46
CA LYS A 101 -21.36 47.62 16.04
C LYS A 101 -22.75 48.25 16.21
N LEU A 102 -23.80 47.56 15.76
CA LEU A 102 -25.19 47.99 15.93
C LEU A 102 -25.57 48.11 17.41
N ALA A 103 -25.16 47.15 18.23
CA ALA A 103 -25.38 47.20 19.68
C ALA A 103 -24.66 48.40 20.33
N ARG A 104 -23.43 48.72 19.91
CA ARG A 104 -22.69 49.90 20.38
C ARG A 104 -23.40 51.20 20.00
N MET A 105 -23.89 51.31 18.77
CA MET A 105 -24.68 52.46 18.32
C MET A 105 -25.98 52.61 19.12
N ARG A 106 -26.71 51.52 19.36
CA ARG A 106 -27.93 51.52 20.21
C ARG A 106 -27.64 52.00 21.63
N ARG A 107 -26.53 51.57 22.24
CA ARG A 107 -26.12 52.07 23.58
C ARG A 107 -25.78 53.55 23.55
N ARG A 108 -25.05 54.03 22.53
CA ARG A 108 -24.70 55.45 22.39
C ARG A 108 -25.92 56.34 22.21
N GLN A 109 -26.95 55.84 21.53
CA GLN A 109 -28.22 56.54 21.37
C GLN A 109 -29.04 56.62 22.68
N GLY A 110 -28.61 55.97 23.77
CA GLY A 110 -29.27 56.08 25.07
C GLY A 110 -30.73 55.59 25.12
N ARG A 111 -31.23 54.97 24.04
CA ARG A 111 -32.57 54.39 23.96
C ARG A 111 -32.66 53.22 24.93
N THR A 112 -33.20 53.48 26.12
CA THR A 112 -33.63 52.41 27.02
C THR A 112 -34.78 51.66 26.36
N LYS A 113 -34.91 50.37 26.63
CA LYS A 113 -36.01 49.54 26.09
C LYS A 113 -37.42 50.02 26.55
N LYS A 114 -37.46 51.05 27.43
CA LYS A 114 -38.63 51.66 28.06
C LYS A 114 -38.84 53.12 27.59
N ILE A 115 -38.82 53.40 26.29
CA ILE A 115 -39.34 54.66 25.73
C ILE A 115 -39.81 54.32 24.30
N ASN A 116 -41.07 54.39 23.87
CA ASN A 116 -42.44 54.52 24.41
C ASN A 116 -43.36 54.24 23.21
N GLY A 117 -44.67 54.04 23.43
CA GLY A 117 -45.74 54.50 22.50
C GLY A 117 -45.81 53.86 21.13
#